data_AF-A0A2L2YHR5-F1
#
_entry.id   AF-A0A2L2YHR5-F1
#
_cell.length_a   1.000
_cell.length_b   1.000
_cell.length_c   1.000
_cell.angle_alpha   90.00
_cell.angle_beta   90.00
_cell.angle_gamma   90.00
#
_symmetry.space_group_name_H-M   'P 1'
#
loop_
_entity.id
_entity.type
_entity.pdbx_description
1 polymer ?
#
loop_
_entity_poly.entity_id
_entity_poly.type
_entity_poly.pdbx_seq_one_letter_code
_entity_poly.pdbx_strand_id
1 'polypeptide(L)'
;SSLLRSILPSHNFTPARFIREVPWKDNYLRRFGYKDPFHKRPDPLPRIKEDHKYAKKGLVILKDYKPQRPWSQKNKYFGQNDYIDILGDGSIHPVKLLSNIPPWLRGFQGNEFQMLLLKQRRFTHYRWTYPTKWKMLNKRIMFLYRYLNRKTKT
;
A
#
# COMPACT_ATOMS: atom_id res chain seq x y z
N SER A 1 -38.20 -3.99 63.37
CA SER A 1 -36.78 -3.97 63.02
C SER A 1 -36.63 -3.50 61.59
N SER A 2 -35.92 -2.37 61.39
CA SER A 2 -35.10 -1.98 60.22
C SER A 2 -35.61 -2.20 58.79
N LEU A 3 -35.56 -1.28 57.84
CA LEU A 3 -34.92 0.04 57.72
C LEU A 3 -35.31 0.62 56.34
N LEU A 4 -35.21 1.95 56.21
CA LEU A 4 -34.87 2.70 54.98
C LEU A 4 -35.95 2.89 53.90
N ARG A 5 -36.72 3.96 54.06
CA ARG A 5 -37.07 4.87 52.95
C ARG A 5 -37.25 6.29 53.47
N SER A 6 -36.35 7.17 53.08
CA SER A 6 -36.66 8.59 52.80
C SER A 6 -35.41 9.23 52.22
N ILE A 7 -35.34 9.37 50.91
CA ILE A 7 -35.70 10.62 50.20
C ILE A 7 -34.65 11.69 50.52
N LEU A 8 -33.64 11.76 49.65
CA LEU A 8 -32.75 12.92 49.57
C LEU A 8 -33.60 14.16 49.25
N PRO A 9 -33.59 15.22 50.05
CA PRO A 9 -34.09 16.50 49.60
C PRO A 9 -33.02 17.12 48.70
N SER A 10 -33.40 17.35 47.43
CA SER A 10 -32.73 18.25 46.53
C SER A 10 -32.75 19.67 47.10
N HIS A 11 -31.58 20.25 47.33
CA HIS A 11 -31.42 21.70 47.50
C HIS A 11 -30.10 22.15 46.86
N ASN A 12 -30.09 22.18 45.52
CA ASN A 12 -29.21 23.11 44.81
C ASN A 12 -29.79 24.52 44.98
N PHE A 13 -29.73 25.04 46.21
CA PHE A 13 -29.95 26.45 46.47
C PHE A 13 -28.63 27.17 46.18
N THR A 14 -28.35 27.45 44.90
CA THR A 14 -27.32 28.43 44.57
C THR A 14 -27.99 29.80 44.63
N PRO A 15 -27.65 30.67 45.61
CA PRO A 15 -28.20 32.01 45.63
C PRO A 15 -27.75 32.75 44.36
N ALA A 16 -28.70 33.31 43.62
CA ALA A 16 -28.40 34.24 42.54
C ALA A 16 -27.69 35.46 43.16
N ARG A 17 -26.37 35.53 43.00
CA ARG A 17 -25.61 36.70 43.43
C ARG A 17 -25.93 37.82 42.45
N PHE A 18 -26.58 38.86 42.93
CA PHE A 18 -26.74 40.12 42.20
C PHE A 18 -25.34 40.69 41.97
N ILE A 19 -24.83 40.62 40.74
CA ILE A 19 -23.56 41.25 40.39
C ILE A 19 -23.85 42.72 40.16
N ARG A 20 -23.38 43.59 41.06
CA ARG A 20 -23.30 45.03 40.75
C ARG A 20 -22.26 45.22 39.65
N GLU A 21 -22.69 45.68 38.49
CA GLU A 21 -21.77 46.10 37.45
C GLU A 21 -21.09 47.40 37.88
N VAL A 22 -19.78 47.35 38.10
CA VAL A 22 -18.92 48.52 38.33
C VAL A 22 -18.11 48.75 37.04
N PRO A 23 -18.26 49.90 36.37
CA PRO A 23 -17.82 50.05 34.98
C PRO A 23 -16.30 50.22 34.77
N TRP A 24 -15.46 50.23 35.81
CA TRP A 24 -14.03 50.61 35.69
C TRP A 24 -13.09 49.85 36.62
N LYS A 25 -13.25 48.52 36.70
CA LYS A 25 -12.23 47.67 37.31
C LYS A 25 -12.10 46.41 36.48
N ASP A 26 -10.95 46.23 35.84
CA ASP A 26 -10.58 44.98 35.18
C ASP A 26 -10.61 43.86 36.23
N ASN A 27 -11.74 43.16 36.27
CA ASN A 27 -11.90 41.98 37.09
C ASN A 27 -10.99 40.91 36.49
N TYR A 28 -9.81 40.68 37.08
CA TYR A 28 -9.12 39.42 36.90
C TYR A 28 -10.16 38.32 37.19
N LEU A 29 -10.59 37.58 36.16
CA LEU A 29 -11.52 36.46 36.32
C LEU A 29 -10.85 35.40 37.20
N ARG A 30 -10.97 35.54 38.52
CA ARG A 30 -10.64 34.47 39.47
C ARG A 30 -11.70 33.39 39.28
N ARG A 31 -11.24 32.18 38.91
CA ARG A 31 -11.97 31.04 38.31
C ARG A 31 -11.89 31.01 36.78
N PHE A 32 -10.68 31.02 36.23
CA PHE A 32 -10.46 30.35 34.95
C PHE A 32 -10.87 28.88 35.16
N GLY A 33 -11.84 28.39 34.39
CA GLY A 33 -12.39 27.05 34.58
C GLY A 33 -11.27 26.00 34.61
N TYR A 34 -11.37 25.04 35.53
CA TYR A 34 -10.54 23.85 35.49
C TYR A 34 -10.88 23.08 34.21
N LYS A 35 -9.97 23.07 33.23
CA LYS A 35 -10.07 22.14 32.10
C LYS A 35 -9.67 20.78 32.64
N ASP A 36 -10.66 19.98 33.03
CA ASP A 36 -10.44 18.59 33.40
C ASP A 36 -9.81 17.87 32.20
N PRO A 37 -8.57 17.36 32.31
CA PRO A 37 -8.06 16.43 31.33
C PRO A 37 -8.81 15.11 31.55
N PHE A 38 -10.05 15.03 31.06
CA PHE A 38 -10.99 13.89 31.18
C PHE A 38 -10.45 12.56 30.62
N HIS A 39 -9.17 12.49 30.25
CA HIS A 39 -8.50 11.33 29.72
C HIS A 39 -7.57 10.75 30.79
N LYS A 40 -8.16 10.25 31.89
CA LYS A 40 -7.46 9.59 33.01
C LYS A 40 -6.97 8.16 32.68
N ARG A 41 -6.82 7.80 31.41
CA ARG A 41 -6.21 6.53 30.99
C ARG A 41 -4.95 6.82 30.16
N PRO A 42 -3.79 6.22 30.51
CA PRO A 42 -2.61 6.28 29.68
C PRO A 42 -2.83 5.35 28.49
N ASP A 43 -3.43 5.87 27.43
CA ASP A 43 -3.47 5.15 26.16
C ASP A 43 -2.02 5.13 25.61
N PRO A 44 -1.50 3.98 25.14
CA PRO A 44 -0.09 3.84 24.75
C PRO A 44 0.27 4.59 23.45
N LEU A 45 -0.67 5.32 22.85
CA LEU A 45 -0.47 6.03 21.61
C LEU A 45 0.06 7.44 21.86
N PRO A 46 1.08 7.89 21.10
CA PRO A 46 1.57 9.26 21.20
C PRO A 46 0.47 10.23 20.78
N ARG A 47 -0.02 11.04 21.73
CA ARG A 47 -1.00 12.11 21.45
C ARG A 47 -0.29 13.28 20.80
N ILE A 48 -0.19 13.19 19.47
CA ILE A 48 0.30 14.29 18.66
C ILE A 48 -0.79 15.37 18.66
N LYS A 49 -0.49 16.58 19.16
CA LYS A 49 -1.43 17.73 19.11
C LYS A 49 -1.81 18.00 17.65
N GLU A 50 -3.05 18.42 17.39
CA GLU A 50 -3.56 18.68 16.01
C GLU A 50 -2.65 19.63 15.20
N ASP A 51 -2.00 20.56 15.89
CA ASP A 51 -1.08 21.56 15.30
C ASP A 51 0.33 21.02 15.00
N HIS A 52 0.64 19.79 15.40
CA HIS A 52 1.96 19.23 15.24
C HIS A 52 2.19 18.75 13.81
N LYS A 53 3.41 18.94 13.28
CA LYS A 53 3.79 18.56 11.91
C LYS A 53 3.54 17.08 11.57
N TYR A 54 3.49 16.21 12.58
CA TYR A 54 3.19 14.79 12.45
C TYR A 54 1.72 14.40 12.71
N ALA A 55 0.84 15.36 13.02
CA ALA A 55 -0.61 15.10 13.12
C ALA A 55 -1.22 14.91 11.72
N LYS A 56 -0.76 15.70 10.75
CA LYS A 56 -1.23 15.66 9.35
C LYS A 56 -0.65 14.49 8.55
N LYS A 57 0.51 13.97 8.96
CA LYS A 57 1.05 12.70 8.46
C LYS A 57 0.43 11.62 9.34
N GLY A 58 -0.75 11.11 8.97
CA GLY A 58 -1.43 10.06 9.70
C GLY A 58 -0.46 8.97 10.18
N LEU A 59 -0.74 8.41 11.37
CA LEU A 59 0.11 7.41 12.02
C LEU A 59 0.65 6.41 10.99
N VAL A 60 1.97 6.20 10.95
CA VAL A 60 2.59 5.18 10.10
C VAL A 60 2.22 3.83 10.71
N ILE A 61 1.07 3.29 10.31
CA ILE A 61 0.64 1.95 10.70
C ILE A 61 1.63 0.98 10.07
N LEU A 62 2.33 0.21 10.90
CA LEU A 62 3.12 -0.92 10.43
C LEU A 62 2.20 -1.83 9.62
N LYS A 63 2.65 -2.27 8.44
CA LYS A 63 1.87 -3.23 7.65
C LYS A 63 1.65 -4.49 8.49
N ASP A 64 0.46 -5.07 8.39
CA ASP A 64 0.16 -6.35 9.02
C ASP A 64 1.21 -7.40 8.63
N TYR A 65 1.71 -8.12 9.63
CA TYR A 65 2.68 -9.19 9.41
C TYR A 65 2.04 -10.29 8.55
N LYS A 66 2.67 -10.58 7.40
CA LYS A 66 2.28 -11.69 6.53
C LYS A 66 3.30 -12.81 6.67
N PRO A 67 2.99 -13.89 7.41
CA PRO A 67 3.89 -15.03 7.53
C PRO A 67 4.15 -15.65 6.15
N GLN A 68 5.41 -15.91 5.83
CA GLN A 68 5.77 -16.63 4.62
C GLN A 68 5.55 -18.14 4.82
N ARG A 69 5.10 -18.83 3.78
CA ARG A 69 4.97 -20.30 3.75
C ARG A 69 6.07 -20.90 2.88
N PRO A 70 7.27 -21.16 3.42
CA PRO A 70 8.39 -21.67 2.64
C PRO A 70 8.06 -23.01 1.99
N TRP A 71 7.35 -23.89 2.69
CA TRP A 71 6.93 -25.21 2.23
C TRP A 71 5.54 -25.24 1.56
N SER A 72 5.15 -24.16 0.89
CA SER A 72 3.96 -24.19 0.04
C SER A 72 4.12 -25.21 -1.09
N GLN A 73 3.02 -25.77 -1.60
CA GLN A 73 3.02 -26.73 -2.72
C GLN A 73 3.90 -26.25 -3.89
N LYS A 74 3.74 -24.98 -4.29
CA LYS A 74 4.52 -24.37 -5.38
C LYS A 74 6.02 -24.41 -5.13
N ASN A 75 6.47 -24.10 -3.91
CA ASN A 75 7.89 -24.09 -3.56
C ASN A 75 8.43 -25.50 -3.37
N LYS A 76 7.62 -26.41 -2.80
CA LYS A 76 7.98 -27.82 -2.60
C LYS A 76 8.33 -28.52 -3.93
N TYR A 77 7.56 -28.26 -4.98
CA TYR A 77 7.77 -28.88 -6.31
C TYR A 77 8.54 -27.99 -7.28
N PHE A 78 9.11 -26.88 -6.81
CA PHE A 78 9.92 -26.02 -7.67
C PHE A 78 11.17 -26.77 -8.14
N GLY A 79 11.46 -26.71 -9.45
CA GLY A 79 12.58 -27.40 -10.08
C GLY A 79 12.36 -28.90 -10.33
N GLN A 80 11.18 -29.43 -9.99
CA GLN A 80 10.83 -30.80 -10.34
C GLN A 80 10.71 -30.92 -11.87
N ASN A 81 11.35 -31.94 -12.45
CA ASN A 81 11.38 -32.24 -13.89
C ASN A 81 12.19 -31.26 -14.76
N ASP A 82 13.10 -30.47 -14.19
CA ASP A 82 13.97 -29.57 -14.98
C ASP A 82 14.93 -30.36 -15.90
N TYR A 83 15.30 -31.57 -15.52
CA TYR A 83 16.21 -32.47 -16.25
C TYR A 83 15.49 -33.62 -16.96
N ILE A 84 14.22 -33.42 -17.34
CA ILE A 84 13.41 -34.46 -17.98
C ILE A 84 13.98 -34.93 -19.32
N ASP A 85 14.74 -34.07 -20.00
CA ASP A 85 15.38 -34.38 -21.28
C ASP A 85 16.59 -35.32 -21.14
N ILE A 86 17.40 -35.15 -20.08
CA ILE A 86 18.61 -35.95 -19.87
C ILE A 86 18.39 -37.19 -19.00
N LEU A 87 17.37 -37.18 -18.12
CA LEU A 87 17.05 -38.31 -17.23
C LEU A 87 15.81 -39.10 -17.69
N GLY A 88 15.09 -38.61 -18.70
CA GLY A 88 13.88 -39.25 -19.24
C GLY A 88 14.12 -39.99 -20.56
N ASP A 89 13.05 -40.07 -21.36
CA ASP A 89 13.04 -40.67 -22.70
C ASP A 89 13.50 -39.70 -23.80
N GLY A 90 13.78 -38.45 -23.46
CA GLY A 90 14.17 -37.39 -24.39
C GLY A 90 13.03 -36.86 -25.28
N SER A 91 11.77 -37.28 -25.05
CA SER A 91 10.64 -36.88 -25.90
C SER A 91 10.24 -35.40 -25.72
N ILE A 92 10.49 -34.85 -24.53
CA ILE A 92 10.07 -33.50 -24.13
C ILE A 92 11.28 -32.67 -23.69
N HIS A 93 11.50 -31.54 -24.36
CA HIS A 93 12.52 -30.55 -23.98
C HIS A 93 11.98 -29.61 -22.87
N PRO A 94 12.78 -29.24 -21.83
CA PRO A 94 12.32 -28.43 -20.69
C PRO A 94 11.64 -27.11 -21.05
N VAL A 95 12.08 -26.47 -22.13
CA VAL A 95 11.46 -25.24 -22.68
C VAL A 95 9.95 -25.39 -22.95
N LYS A 96 9.49 -26.60 -23.29
CA LYS A 96 8.06 -26.87 -23.54
C LYS A 96 7.24 -26.90 -22.23
N LEU A 97 7.86 -27.23 -21.10
CA LEU A 97 7.22 -27.29 -19.77
C LEU A 97 6.87 -25.90 -19.20
N LEU A 98 7.49 -24.84 -19.72
CA LEU A 98 7.28 -23.46 -19.28
C LEU A 98 5.87 -22.96 -19.63
N SER A 99 4.87 -23.29 -18.80
CA SER A 99 3.46 -22.95 -19.00
C SER A 99 3.13 -21.48 -18.72
N ASN A 100 3.85 -20.85 -17.78
CA ASN A 100 3.63 -19.45 -17.40
C ASN A 100 4.09 -18.45 -18.47
N ILE A 101 4.93 -18.89 -19.41
CA ILE A 101 5.55 -18.03 -20.41
C ILE A 101 4.77 -18.15 -21.73
N PRO A 102 4.46 -17.05 -22.42
CA PRO A 102 3.80 -17.10 -23.71
C PRO A 102 4.55 -18.00 -24.71
N PRO A 103 3.85 -18.82 -25.52
CA PRO A 103 4.51 -19.78 -26.42
C PRO A 103 5.55 -19.19 -27.37
N TRP A 104 5.36 -17.94 -27.80
CA TRP A 104 6.28 -17.22 -28.70
C TRP A 104 7.55 -16.71 -28.01
N LEU A 105 7.61 -16.74 -26.68
CA LEU A 105 8.75 -16.29 -25.86
C LEU A 105 9.47 -17.46 -25.16
N ARG A 106 8.91 -18.68 -25.22
CA ARG A 106 9.54 -19.87 -24.62
C ARG A 106 10.89 -20.15 -25.28
N GLY A 107 11.94 -20.26 -24.47
CA GLY A 107 13.31 -20.51 -24.94
C GLY A 107 13.97 -19.31 -25.62
N PHE A 108 13.34 -18.14 -25.63
CA PHE A 108 13.96 -16.93 -26.13
C PHE A 108 14.91 -16.35 -25.09
N GLN A 109 16.17 -16.14 -25.49
CA GLN A 109 17.16 -15.40 -24.73
C GLN A 109 17.72 -14.30 -25.63
N GLY A 110 17.61 -13.04 -25.21
CA GLY A 110 18.04 -11.90 -26.02
C GLY A 110 17.70 -10.57 -25.37
N ASN A 111 18.08 -9.48 -26.04
CA ASN A 111 17.79 -8.14 -25.56
C ASN A 111 16.33 -7.72 -25.86
N GLU A 112 15.91 -6.60 -25.27
CA GLU A 112 14.56 -6.06 -25.48
C GLU A 112 14.26 -5.82 -26.98
N PHE A 113 15.24 -5.33 -27.74
CA PHE A 113 15.07 -5.04 -29.16
C PHE A 113 14.72 -6.31 -29.95
N GLN A 114 15.50 -7.37 -29.80
CA GLN A 114 15.28 -8.68 -30.40
C GLN A 114 13.92 -9.27 -29.97
N MET A 115 13.58 -9.16 -28.69
CA MET A 115 12.29 -9.61 -28.15
C MET A 115 11.12 -8.87 -28.83
N LEU A 116 11.24 -7.55 -29.02
CA LEU A 116 10.17 -6.76 -29.65
C LEU A 116 10.06 -7.02 -31.15
N LEU A 117 11.15 -7.32 -31.84
CA LEU A 117 11.10 -7.79 -33.24
C LEU A 117 10.34 -9.12 -33.34
N LEU A 118 10.63 -10.07 -32.44
CA LEU A 118 9.91 -11.34 -32.37
C LEU A 118 8.42 -11.13 -32.08
N LYS A 119 8.11 -10.24 -31.13
CA LYS A 119 6.73 -9.85 -30.81
C LYS A 119 6.03 -9.21 -32.02
N GLN A 120 6.69 -8.31 -32.74
CA GLN A 120 6.14 -7.67 -33.93
C GLN A 120 5.81 -8.70 -35.02
N ARG A 121 6.69 -9.67 -35.24
CA ARG A 121 6.47 -10.78 -36.19
C ARG A 121 5.32 -11.70 -35.76
N ARG A 122 5.19 -11.98 -34.45
CA ARG A 122 4.11 -12.83 -33.94
C ARG A 122 2.74 -12.17 -33.95
N PHE A 123 2.68 -10.86 -33.69
CA PHE A 123 1.44 -10.11 -33.51
C PHE A 123 1.14 -9.15 -34.67
N THR A 124 1.37 -9.58 -35.92
CA THR A 124 1.09 -8.76 -37.12
C THR A 124 -0.36 -8.28 -37.21
N HIS A 125 -1.30 -9.10 -36.73
CA HIS A 125 -2.73 -8.77 -36.67
C HIS A 125 -3.05 -7.54 -35.81
N TYR A 126 -2.16 -7.15 -34.87
CA TYR A 126 -2.33 -5.91 -34.08
C TYR A 126 -2.36 -4.65 -34.94
N ARG A 127 -1.86 -4.69 -36.17
CA ARG A 127 -1.99 -3.60 -37.12
C ARG A 127 -3.45 -3.18 -37.32
N TRP A 128 -4.35 -4.18 -37.37
CA TRP A 128 -5.77 -3.97 -37.59
C TRP A 128 -6.56 -3.99 -36.29
N THR A 129 -6.26 -4.93 -35.38
CA THR A 129 -7.06 -5.12 -34.16
C THR A 129 -6.70 -4.16 -33.03
N TYR A 130 -5.44 -3.77 -32.89
CA TYR A 130 -4.95 -2.91 -31.81
C TYR A 130 -3.95 -1.86 -32.32
N PRO A 131 -4.40 -0.91 -33.17
CA PRO A 131 -3.50 0.00 -33.89
C PRO A 131 -2.67 0.87 -32.95
N THR A 132 -3.22 1.29 -31.79
CA THR A 132 -2.48 2.06 -30.77
C THR A 132 -1.31 1.25 -30.20
N LYS A 133 -1.54 -0.03 -29.86
CA LYS A 133 -0.47 -0.92 -29.35
C LYS A 133 0.57 -1.18 -30.43
N TRP A 134 0.16 -1.38 -31.67
CA TRP A 134 1.07 -1.56 -32.81
C TRP A 134 1.96 -0.33 -33.04
N LYS A 135 1.37 0.87 -33.01
CA LYS A 135 2.10 2.14 -33.13
C LYS A 135 3.12 2.31 -32.01
N MET A 136 2.74 2.02 -30.76
CA MET A 136 3.66 2.09 -29.61
C MET A 136 4.81 1.07 -29.71
N LEU A 137 4.51 -0.15 -30.15
CA LEU A 137 5.51 -1.19 -30.41
C LEU A 137 6.54 -0.71 -31.43
N ASN A 138 6.10 -0.21 -32.58
CA ASN A 138 6.98 0.29 -33.64
C ASN A 138 7.81 1.49 -33.17
N LYS A 139 7.22 2.39 -32.38
CA LYS A 139 7.94 3.53 -31.78
C LYS A 139 9.06 3.04 -30.87
N ARG A 140 8.82 2.03 -30.02
CA ARG A 140 9.84 1.45 -29.14
C ARG A 140 10.95 0.75 -29.93
N ILE A 141 10.60 -0.04 -30.95
CA ILE A 141 11.56 -0.70 -31.83
C ILE A 141 12.46 0.34 -32.52
N MET A 142 11.88 1.40 -33.09
CA MET A 142 12.64 2.44 -33.76
C MET A 142 13.55 3.22 -32.79
N PHE A 143 13.07 3.49 -31.57
CA PHE A 143 13.89 4.09 -30.52
C PHE A 143 15.10 3.22 -30.18
N LEU A 144 14.87 1.93 -29.89
CA LEU A 144 15.93 0.99 -29.53
C LEU A 144 16.93 0.80 -30.67
N TYR A 145 16.46 0.72 -31.92
CA TYR A 145 17.34 0.65 -33.10
C TYR A 145 18.29 1.85 -33.18
N ARG A 146 17.75 3.08 -33.02
CA ARG A 146 18.56 4.30 -33.05
C ARG A 146 19.52 4.37 -31.87
N TYR A 147 19.06 3.99 -30.68
CA TYR A 147 19.89 4.02 -29.47
C TYR A 147 21.04 3.00 -29.58
N LEU A 148 20.72 1.74 -29.83
CA LEU A 148 21.68 0.65 -29.87
C LEU A 148 22.74 0.84 -30.97
N ASN A 149 22.35 1.34 -32.14
CA ASN A 149 23.30 1.48 -33.26
C ASN A 149 24.02 2.84 -33.34
N ARG A 150 23.58 3.87 -32.60
CA ARG A 150 24.18 5.22 -32.71
C ARG A 150 24.71 5.79 -31.40
N LYS A 151 24.21 5.33 -30.25
CA LYS A 151 24.52 5.91 -28.94
C LYS A 151 25.29 4.98 -28.02
N THR A 152 25.26 3.67 -28.30
CA THR A 152 26.09 2.71 -27.58
C THR A 152 27.52 2.82 -28.06
N LYS A 153 28.46 2.90 -27.12
CA LYS A 153 29.88 2.78 -27.43
C LYS A 153 30.14 1.35 -27.90
N THR A 154 30.73 1.22 -29.08
CA THR A 154 31.19 -0.03 -29.68
C THR A 154 32.60 -0.33 -29.24
#